data_AF-A0A7G9RBT5-F1
#
_entry.id   AF-A0A7G9RBT5-F1
#
_cell.length_a   1.000
_cell.length_b   1.000
_cell.length_c   1.000
_cell.angle_alpha   90.00
_cell.angle_beta   90.00
_cell.angle_gamma   90.00
#
_symmetry.space_group_name_H-M   'P 1'
#
loop_
_entity.id
_entity.type
_entity.pdbx_description
1 polymer ?
#
loop_
_entity_poly.entity_id
_entity_poly.type
_entity_poly.pdbx_seq_one_letter_code
_entity_poly.pdbx_strand_id
1 'polypeptide(L)'
;MTATLAAPPDARSRWARVQGPTFLAVGVLAASVALHVRDPHQAGSWGLCPWLVLTGTYCPGCGGLRAVNDLTRGDVAGAASSNLLLVGALPLLGAWWLRRMRDGWRGVRRQPTDRQAYWLTGLVLGVTAVFWVLRNLPFATWLTP
;
A
#
# COMPACT_ATOMS: atom_id res chain seq x y z
N MET A 1 -5.67 17.23 25.32
CA MET A 1 -6.97 16.54 25.18
C MET A 1 -7.77 17.30 24.14
N THR A 2 -7.86 16.80 22.91
CA THR A 2 -8.61 17.47 21.83
C THR A 2 -9.66 16.50 21.33
N ALA A 3 -10.91 16.85 21.59
CA ALA A 3 -12.09 16.04 21.32
C ALA A 3 -12.25 15.82 19.81
N THR A 4 -12.51 14.57 19.44
CA THR A 4 -13.01 14.21 18.11
C THR A 4 -14.39 14.84 17.93
N LEU A 5 -14.57 15.73 16.96
CA LEU A 5 -15.91 16.22 16.60
C LEU A 5 -16.72 15.05 16.03
N ALA A 6 -17.84 14.71 16.66
CA ALA A 6 -18.74 13.68 16.18
C ALA A 6 -19.46 14.19 14.93
N ALA A 7 -19.17 13.59 13.77
CA ALA A 7 -19.94 13.85 12.55
C ALA A 7 -21.39 13.32 12.71
N PRO A 8 -22.38 13.97 12.09
CA PRO A 8 -23.78 13.53 12.16
C PRO A 8 -23.95 12.08 11.67
N PRO A 9 -24.91 11.33 12.23
CA PRO A 9 -25.14 9.93 11.89
C PRO A 9 -25.47 9.76 10.41
N ASP A 10 -24.73 8.88 9.75
CA ASP A 10 -24.86 8.59 8.32
C ASP A 10 -26.10 7.72 8.07
N ALA A 11 -27.13 8.30 7.43
CA ALA A 11 -28.41 7.66 7.13
C ALA A 11 -28.32 6.48 6.14
N ARG A 12 -27.14 6.23 5.53
CA ARG A 12 -26.94 5.10 4.62
C ARG A 12 -27.07 3.75 5.34
N SER A 13 -27.45 2.70 4.60
CA SER A 13 -27.48 1.34 5.15
C SER A 13 -26.07 0.87 5.55
N ARG A 14 -25.98 -0.13 6.43
CA ARG A 14 -24.70 -0.74 6.84
C ARG A 14 -23.88 -1.19 5.62
N TRP A 15 -24.56 -1.80 4.65
CA TRP A 15 -23.98 -2.26 3.39
C TRP A 15 -23.41 -1.11 2.55
N ALA A 16 -24.15 -0.01 2.42
CA ALA A 16 -23.68 1.16 1.67
C ALA A 16 -22.41 1.79 2.28
N ARG A 17 -22.21 1.69 3.61
CA ARG A 17 -21.00 2.23 4.28
C ARG A 17 -19.74 1.40 4.09
N VAL A 18 -19.88 0.12 3.73
CA VAL A 18 -18.76 -0.82 3.55
C VAL A 18 -18.49 -1.15 2.08
N GLN A 19 -19.39 -0.78 1.16
CA GLN A 19 -19.21 -0.98 -0.28
C GLN A 19 -17.85 -0.50 -0.79
N GLY A 20 -17.47 0.76 -0.51
CA GLY A 20 -16.19 1.33 -0.93
C GLY A 20 -14.96 0.50 -0.52
N PRO A 21 -14.73 0.25 0.79
CA PRO A 21 -13.61 -0.57 1.20
C PRO A 21 -13.73 -2.04 0.76
N THR A 22 -14.94 -2.55 0.50
CA THR A 22 -15.14 -3.92 -0.03
C THR A 22 -14.68 -3.99 -1.48
N PHE A 23 -15.11 -3.05 -2.33
CA PHE A 23 -14.67 -2.99 -3.72
C PHE A 23 -13.17 -2.81 -3.84
N LEU A 24 -12.56 -2.01 -2.97
CA LEU A 24 -11.10 -1.89 -2.90
C LEU A 24 -10.44 -3.25 -2.60
N ALA A 25 -10.94 -3.99 -1.60
CA ALA A 25 -10.39 -5.29 -1.25
C ALA A 25 -10.55 -6.32 -2.38
N VAL A 26 -11.70 -6.33 -3.06
CA VAL A 26 -11.94 -7.19 -4.23
C VAL A 26 -10.99 -6.84 -5.37
N GLY A 27 -10.79 -5.55 -5.65
CA GLY A 27 -9.85 -5.09 -6.69
C GLY A 27 -8.40 -5.48 -6.37
N VAL A 28 -7.97 -5.31 -5.12
CA VAL A 28 -6.64 -5.76 -4.67
C VAL A 28 -6.49 -7.26 -4.81
N LEU A 29 -7.48 -8.05 -4.37
CA LEU A 29 -7.46 -9.50 -4.49
C LEU A 29 -7.37 -9.94 -5.96
N ALA A 30 -8.17 -9.33 -6.85
CA ALA A 30 -8.15 -9.64 -8.28
C ALA A 30 -6.78 -9.32 -8.90
N ALA A 31 -6.18 -8.17 -8.56
CA ALA A 31 -4.85 -7.80 -9.01
C ALA A 31 -3.77 -8.76 -8.48
N SER A 32 -3.85 -9.16 -7.20
CA SER A 32 -2.95 -10.15 -6.60
C SER A 32 -3.07 -11.52 -7.27
N VAL A 33 -4.29 -11.98 -7.58
CA VAL A 33 -4.51 -13.22 -8.34
C VAL A 33 -3.92 -13.10 -9.74
N ALA A 34 -4.13 -11.98 -10.44
CA ALA A 34 -3.56 -11.75 -11.76
C ALA A 34 -2.02 -11.81 -11.73
N LEU A 35 -1.40 -11.22 -10.71
CA LEU A 35 0.04 -11.30 -10.51
C LEU A 35 0.49 -12.72 -10.16
N HIS A 36 -0.26 -13.45 -9.34
CA HIS A 36 0.05 -14.84 -9.00
C HIS A 36 0.12 -15.73 -10.23
N VAL A 37 -0.82 -15.57 -11.17
CA VAL A 37 -0.91 -16.41 -12.39
C VAL A 37 0.02 -15.92 -13.52
N ARG A 38 0.32 -14.62 -13.60
CA ARG A 38 1.20 -14.04 -14.62
C ARG A 38 2.42 -13.40 -13.95
N ASP A 39 3.52 -14.14 -13.98
CA ASP A 39 4.74 -13.83 -13.25
C ASP A 39 5.44 -12.53 -13.73
N PRO A 40 5.54 -11.48 -12.87
CA PRO A 40 6.23 -10.23 -13.17
C PRO A 40 7.77 -10.32 -13.14
N HIS A 41 8.35 -11.46 -12.78
CA HIS A 41 9.79 -11.70 -12.93
C HIS A 41 10.18 -11.93 -14.39
N GLN A 42 9.24 -12.42 -15.21
CA GLN A 42 9.45 -12.56 -16.64
C GLN A 42 9.50 -11.18 -17.30
N ALA A 43 10.62 -10.87 -17.94
CA ALA A 43 10.83 -9.57 -18.59
C ALA A 43 9.72 -9.27 -19.61
N GLY A 44 9.17 -8.06 -19.57
CA GLY A 44 8.11 -7.62 -20.48
C GLY A 44 6.70 -8.16 -20.19
N SER A 45 6.53 -9.05 -19.21
CA SER A 45 5.22 -9.62 -18.86
C SER A 45 4.17 -8.56 -18.47
N TRP A 46 4.58 -7.48 -17.80
CA TRP A 46 3.71 -6.37 -17.39
C TRP A 46 4.18 -5.03 -17.96
N GLY A 47 4.87 -5.08 -19.09
CA GLY A 47 5.49 -3.90 -19.72
C GLY A 47 6.80 -3.47 -19.04
N LEU A 48 7.26 -2.28 -19.41
CA LEU A 48 8.48 -1.67 -18.90
C LEU A 48 8.15 -0.61 -17.85
N CYS A 49 9.06 -0.37 -16.91
CA CYS A 49 8.94 0.72 -15.95
C CYS A 49 9.37 2.05 -16.62
N PRO A 50 8.45 3.01 -16.86
CA PRO A 50 8.82 4.25 -17.54
C PRO A 50 9.86 5.05 -16.77
N TRP A 51 9.74 5.08 -15.44
CA TRP A 51 10.67 5.80 -14.56
C TRP A 51 12.10 5.28 -14.70
N LEU A 52 12.28 3.97 -14.65
CA LEU A 52 13.60 3.35 -14.76
C LEU A 52 14.20 3.60 -16.15
N VAL A 53 13.39 3.48 -17.21
CA VAL A 53 13.83 3.76 -18.58
C VAL A 53 14.24 5.22 -18.77
N LEU A 54 13.49 6.17 -18.18
CA LEU A 54 13.74 7.60 -18.35
C LEU A 54 14.87 8.15 -17.47
N THR A 55 15.03 7.62 -16.27
CA THR A 55 15.95 8.20 -15.26
C THR A 55 17.15 7.33 -14.93
N GLY A 56 17.10 6.03 -15.25
CA GLY A 56 18.10 5.04 -14.79
C GLY A 56 18.08 4.77 -13.29
N THR A 57 17.11 5.32 -12.55
CA THR A 57 16.99 5.15 -11.07
C THR A 57 15.75 4.33 -10.71
N TYR A 58 15.73 3.74 -9.52
CA TYR A 58 14.57 3.05 -8.98
C TYR A 58 13.68 4.03 -8.19
N CYS A 59 12.41 4.18 -8.58
CA CYS A 59 11.42 4.92 -7.81
C CYS A 59 10.96 4.08 -6.59
N PRO A 60 10.25 4.66 -5.60
CA PRO A 60 9.79 3.90 -4.42
C PRO A 60 8.79 2.78 -4.77
N GLY A 61 8.10 2.86 -5.91
CA GLY A 61 7.18 1.83 -6.40
C GLY A 61 7.85 0.69 -7.19
N CYS A 62 9.10 0.83 -7.63
CA CYS A 62 9.79 -0.21 -8.40
C CYS A 62 9.83 -1.53 -7.61
N GLY A 63 9.61 -2.65 -8.32
CA GLY A 63 9.52 -3.99 -7.72
C GLY A 63 8.19 -4.33 -7.04
N GLY A 64 7.22 -3.41 -6.98
CA GLY A 64 5.94 -3.65 -6.30
C GLY A 64 5.14 -4.84 -6.85
N LEU A 65 5.14 -5.05 -8.18
CA LEU A 65 4.46 -6.20 -8.79
C LEU A 65 5.12 -7.53 -8.39
N ARG A 66 6.46 -7.58 -8.40
CA ARG A 66 7.25 -8.75 -7.96
C ARG A 66 6.99 -9.04 -6.50
N ALA A 67 7.04 -8.01 -5.65
CA ALA A 67 6.74 -8.14 -4.23
C ALA A 67 5.36 -8.73 -3.96
N VAL A 68 4.31 -8.30 -4.68
CA VAL A 68 2.98 -8.91 -4.54
C VAL A 68 2.96 -10.35 -5.05
N ASN A 69 3.62 -10.67 -6.18
CA ASN A 69 3.73 -12.05 -6.65
C ASN A 69 4.40 -12.95 -5.59
N ASP A 70 5.55 -12.53 -5.05
CA ASP A 70 6.30 -13.28 -4.04
C ASP A 70 5.45 -13.52 -2.77
N LEU A 71 4.74 -12.49 -2.29
CA LEU A 71 3.82 -12.62 -1.17
C LEU A 71 2.70 -13.64 -1.43
N THR A 72 2.14 -13.68 -2.64
CA THR A 72 1.10 -14.67 -2.99
C THR A 72 1.64 -16.10 -3.07
N ARG A 73 2.97 -16.26 -3.21
CA ARG A 73 3.66 -17.55 -3.17
C ARG A 73 4.20 -17.89 -1.77
N GLY A 74 4.06 -16.99 -0.80
CA GLY A 74 4.57 -17.15 0.57
C GLY A 74 6.04 -16.75 0.75
N ASP A 75 6.69 -16.18 -0.27
CA ASP A 75 8.08 -15.71 -0.18
C ASP A 75 8.14 -14.27 0.33
N VAL A 76 8.19 -14.12 1.66
CA VAL A 76 8.27 -12.80 2.30
C VAL A 76 9.65 -12.17 2.12
N ALA A 77 10.71 -12.97 2.04
CA ALA A 77 12.07 -12.47 1.89
C ALA A 77 12.30 -11.91 0.48
N GLY A 78 11.89 -12.66 -0.55
CA GLY A 78 11.89 -12.20 -1.94
C GLY A 78 11.02 -10.96 -2.13
N ALA A 79 9.83 -10.93 -1.49
CA ALA A 79 8.98 -9.76 -1.52
C ALA A 79 9.64 -8.51 -0.92
N ALA A 80 10.35 -8.68 0.20
CA ALA A 80 11.03 -7.60 0.88
C ALA A 80 12.23 -7.06 0.08
N SER A 81 13.00 -7.93 -0.59
CA SER A 81 14.05 -7.47 -1.52
C SER A 81 13.46 -6.73 -2.73
N SER A 82 12.32 -7.20 -3.23
CA SER A 82 11.60 -6.55 -4.34
C SER A 82 11.06 -5.16 -3.95
N ASN A 83 10.38 -5.05 -2.81
CA ASN A 83 9.88 -3.76 -2.31
C ASN A 83 9.58 -3.79 -0.80
N LEU A 84 10.59 -3.50 0.01
CA LEU A 84 10.47 -3.46 1.48
C LEU A 84 9.44 -2.43 1.96
N LEU A 85 9.32 -1.28 1.28
CA LEU A 85 8.35 -0.24 1.64
C LEU A 85 6.91 -0.77 1.56
N LEU A 86 6.58 -1.48 0.47
CA LEU A 86 5.27 -2.12 0.30
C LEU A 86 5.04 -3.18 1.37
N VAL A 87 5.99 -4.10 1.55
CA VAL A 87 5.87 -5.19 2.53
C VAL A 87 5.65 -4.65 3.95
N GLY A 88 6.40 -3.61 4.34
CA GLY A 88 6.25 -2.95 5.63
C GLY A 88 4.93 -2.16 5.78
N ALA A 89 4.40 -1.61 4.68
CA ALA A 89 3.14 -0.87 4.69
C ALA A 89 1.90 -1.78 4.78
N LEU A 90 1.98 -3.02 4.25
CA LEU A 90 0.83 -3.93 4.17
C LEU A 90 0.14 -4.20 5.53
N PRO A 91 0.85 -4.50 6.63
CA PRO A 91 0.20 -4.68 7.94
C PRO A 91 -0.55 -3.42 8.41
N LEU A 92 0.00 -2.24 8.16
CA LEU A 92 -0.62 -0.95 8.53
C LEU A 92 -1.89 -0.69 7.71
N LEU A 93 -1.82 -0.95 6.39
CA LEU A 93 -2.95 -0.83 5.48
C LEU A 93 -4.05 -1.84 5.81
N GLY A 94 -3.69 -3.09 6.13
CA GLY A 94 -4.63 -4.13 6.58
C GLY A 94 -5.33 -3.73 7.88
N ALA A 95 -4.59 -3.28 8.88
CA ALA A 95 -5.16 -2.79 10.13
C ALA A 95 -6.05 -1.56 9.94
N TRP A 96 -5.68 -0.64 9.04
CA TRP A 96 -6.52 0.50 8.68
C TRP A 96 -7.82 0.05 7.99
N TRP A 97 -7.74 -0.87 7.03
CA TRP A 97 -8.90 -1.41 6.31
C TRP A 97 -9.86 -2.14 7.26
N LEU A 98 -9.35 -3.00 8.15
CA LEU A 98 -10.15 -3.70 9.16
C LEU A 98 -10.88 -2.74 10.09
N ARG A 99 -10.19 -1.68 10.56
CA ARG A 99 -10.81 -0.63 11.36
C ARG A 99 -11.91 0.08 10.58
N ARG A 100 -11.66 0.39 9.30
CA ARG A 100 -12.64 1.10 8.46
C ARG A 100 -13.88 0.25 8.16
N MET A 101 -13.69 -1.07 8.02
CA MET A 101 -14.79 -2.03 7.96
C MET A 101 -15.59 -2.03 9.24
N ARG A 102 -14.94 -2.27 10.38
CA ARG A 102 -15.60 -2.31 11.70
C ARG A 102 -16.40 -1.04 11.98
N ASP A 103 -15.82 0.11 11.68
CA ASP A 103 -16.45 1.40 11.93
C ASP A 103 -17.65 1.64 10.98
N GLY A 104 -17.51 1.26 9.70
CA GLY A 104 -18.63 1.29 8.74
C GLY A 104 -19.81 0.41 9.15
N TRP A 105 -19.52 -0.81 9.61
CA TRP A 105 -20.52 -1.75 10.14
C TRP A 105 -21.25 -1.20 11.36
N ARG A 106 -20.52 -0.56 12.28
CA ARG A 106 -21.07 0.04 13.51
C ARG A 106 -21.71 1.42 13.27
N GLY A 107 -21.60 1.98 12.08
CA GLY A 107 -22.08 3.34 11.77
C GLY A 107 -21.23 4.45 12.42
N VAL A 108 -20.02 4.12 12.88
CA VAL A 108 -19.09 5.08 13.48
C VAL A 108 -18.31 5.76 12.36
N ARG A 109 -18.28 7.09 12.37
CA ARG A 109 -17.39 7.89 11.53
C ARG A 109 -16.26 8.45 12.38
N ARG A 110 -15.04 8.00 12.10
CA ARG A 110 -13.82 8.61 12.62
C ARG A 110 -13.16 9.38 11.50
N GLN A 111 -12.87 10.65 11.74
CA GLN A 111 -12.00 11.44 10.88
C GLN A 111 -10.74 11.80 11.68
N PRO A 112 -9.55 11.62 11.09
CA PRO A 112 -8.34 12.14 11.70
C PRO A 112 -8.44 13.66 11.81
N THR A 113 -7.84 14.24 12.85
CA THR A 113 -7.72 15.70 12.94
C THR A 113 -6.74 16.21 11.88
N ASP A 114 -6.85 17.47 11.48
CA ASP A 114 -5.92 18.07 10.50
C ASP A 114 -4.47 17.93 10.91
N ARG A 115 -4.18 18.10 12.21
CA ARG A 115 -2.85 17.87 12.78
C ARG A 115 -2.41 16.41 12.61
N GLN A 116 -3.28 15.44 12.88
CA GLN A 116 -2.95 14.02 12.69
C GLN A 116 -2.72 13.70 11.21
N ALA A 117 -3.57 14.22 10.31
CA ALA A 117 -3.42 14.04 8.88
C ALA A 117 -2.10 14.64 8.37
N TYR A 118 -1.73 15.84 8.84
CA TYR A 118 -0.47 16.51 8.52
C TYR A 118 0.74 15.67 8.95
N TRP A 119 0.77 15.21 10.21
CA TRP A 119 1.89 14.39 10.72
C TRP A 119 1.99 13.04 10.01
N LEU A 120 0.88 12.37 9.76
CA LEU A 120 0.88 11.10 9.02
C LEU A 120 1.37 11.30 7.59
N THR A 121 0.95 12.37 6.93
CA THR A 121 1.41 12.70 5.57
C THR A 121 2.90 12.97 5.57
N GLY A 122 3.40 13.79 6.48
CA GLY A 122 4.84 14.05 6.63
C GLY A 122 5.65 12.79 6.91
N LEU A 123 5.16 11.90 7.78
CA LEU A 123 5.79 10.62 8.06
C LEU A 123 5.87 9.72 6.82
N VAL A 124 4.76 9.56 6.09
CA VAL A 124 4.72 8.73 4.87
C VAL A 124 5.67 9.29 3.81
N LEU A 125 5.66 10.61 3.59
CA LEU A 125 6.56 11.26 2.65
C LEU A 125 8.03 11.10 3.07
N GLY A 126 8.34 11.31 4.35
CA GLY A 126 9.68 11.15 4.90
C GLY A 126 10.21 9.73 4.74
N VAL A 127 9.43 8.72 5.16
CA VAL A 127 9.79 7.30 5.02
C VAL A 127 9.97 6.93 3.55
N THR A 128 9.08 7.39 2.67
CA THR A 128 9.17 7.13 1.22
C THR A 128 10.41 7.76 0.61
N ALA A 129 10.74 9.01 0.99
CA ALA A 129 11.94 9.71 0.52
C ALA A 129 13.23 9.01 1.01
N VAL A 130 13.28 8.62 2.29
CA VAL A 130 14.41 7.87 2.84
C VAL A 130 14.58 6.53 2.11
N PHE A 131 13.50 5.77 1.92
CA PHE A 131 13.54 4.52 1.17
C PHE A 131 14.00 4.73 -0.29
N TRP A 132 13.50 5.78 -0.95
CA TRP A 132 13.88 6.09 -2.32
C TRP A 132 15.36 6.42 -2.45
N VAL A 133 15.93 7.21 -1.53
CA VAL A 133 17.37 7.48 -1.51
C VAL A 133 18.15 6.20 -1.23
N LEU A 134 17.81 5.47 -0.16
CA LEU A 134 18.53 4.26 0.24
C LEU A 134 18.59 3.23 -0.87
N ARG A 135 17.49 2.99 -1.60
CA ARG A 135 17.47 1.96 -2.65
C ARG A 135 18.27 2.26 -3.91
N ASN A 136 18.79 3.49 -4.04
CA ASN A 136 19.66 3.89 -5.16
C ASN A 136 21.14 4.00 -4.74
N LEU A 137 21.48 3.66 -3.49
CA LEU A 137 22.86 3.70 -3.00
C LEU A 137 23.59 2.37 -3.25
N PRO A 138 24.91 2.40 -3.55
CA PRO A 138 25.67 1.21 -3.97
C PRO A 138 25.81 0.15 -2.89
N PHE A 139 25.70 0.52 -1.61
CA PHE A 139 25.77 -0.43 -0.48
C PHE A 139 24.43 -1.09 -0.15
N ALA A 140 23.33 -0.64 -0.77
CA ALA A 140 21.97 -1.12 -0.51
C ALA A 140 21.40 -1.90 -1.70
N THR A 141 22.26 -2.63 -2.41
CA THR A 141 21.90 -3.45 -3.59
C THR A 141 20.82 -4.49 -3.30
N TRP A 142 20.65 -4.92 -2.05
CA TRP A 142 19.55 -5.81 -1.66
C TRP A 142 18.15 -5.17 -1.82
N LEU A 143 18.04 -3.83 -1.89
CA LEU A 143 16.79 -3.09 -2.11
C LEU A 143 16.50 -2.78 -3.59
N THR A 144 17.40 -3.18 -4.50
CA THR A 144 17.20 -3.03 -5.94
C THR A 144 16.38 -4.22 -6.47
N PRO A 145 15.26 -3.98 -7.16
CA PRO A 145 14.31 -5.02 -7.56
C PRO A 145 14.66 -5.78 -8.83
#